data_AF-A0A3B6DKZ7-F1
#
_entry.id   AF-A0A3B6DKZ7-F1
#
_cell.length_a   1.000
_cell.length_b   1.000
_cell.length_c   1.000
_cell.angle_alpha   90.00
_cell.angle_beta   90.00
_cell.angle_gamma   90.00
#
_symmetry.space_group_name_H-M   'P 1'
#
loop_
_entity.id
_entity.type
_entity.pdbx_description
1 polymer ?
#
loop_
_entity_poly.entity_id
_entity_poly.type
_entity_poly.pdbx_seq_one_letter_code
_entity_poly.pdbx_strand_id
1 'polypeptide(L)'
;MESSRRALLLVAVAATAIGLAGASFRDNCDIKWNPENAAFSDDGHGLTMSLKSNSSGCLLQTKKQFIYGSVSTLIKLVPGNSAGTVTTYYVRILFL
;
A
#
# COMPACT_ATOMS: atom_id res chain seq x y z
N MET A 1 8.03 5.66 -45.17
CA MET A 1 6.90 6.24 -44.41
C MET A 1 6.22 5.25 -43.46
N GLU A 2 5.96 4.00 -43.88
CA GLU A 2 5.25 3.04 -43.03
C GLU A 2 6.06 2.53 -41.81
N SER A 3 7.36 2.30 -41.99
CA SER A 3 8.27 1.92 -40.89
C SER A 3 8.31 2.96 -39.76
N SER A 4 8.37 4.25 -40.12
CA SER A 4 8.36 5.36 -39.14
C SER A 4 7.04 5.46 -38.38
N ARG A 5 5.89 5.15 -39.02
CA ARG A 5 4.59 5.10 -38.35
C ARG A 5 4.50 3.94 -37.34
N ARG A 6 5.01 2.77 -37.70
CA ARG A 6 5.09 1.62 -36.79
C ARG A 6 6.02 1.90 -35.60
N ALA A 7 7.16 2.55 -35.84
CA ALA A 7 8.08 2.98 -34.79
C ALA A 7 7.43 3.99 -33.83
N LEU A 8 6.70 5.00 -34.36
CA LEU A 8 5.96 5.97 -33.54
C LEU A 8 4.87 5.32 -32.68
N LEU A 9 4.12 4.36 -33.23
CA LEU A 9 3.10 3.63 -32.49
C LEU A 9 3.70 2.78 -31.37
N LEU A 10 4.83 2.13 -31.60
CA LEU A 10 5.54 1.35 -30.57
C LEU A 10 6.05 2.25 -29.43
N VAL A 11 6.57 3.43 -29.75
CA VAL A 11 7.01 4.42 -28.74
C VAL A 11 5.82 4.94 -27.93
N ALA A 12 4.68 5.21 -28.56
CA ALA A 12 3.47 5.66 -27.86
C ALA A 12 2.93 4.58 -26.89
N VAL A 13 2.92 3.32 -27.31
CA VAL A 13 2.51 2.19 -26.43
C VAL A 13 3.49 2.01 -25.28
N ALA A 14 4.80 2.06 -25.53
CA ALA A 14 5.80 1.97 -24.47
C ALA A 14 5.68 3.12 -23.45
N ALA A 15 5.36 4.34 -23.89
CA ALA A 15 5.14 5.49 -23.01
C ALA A 15 3.93 5.30 -22.07
N THR A 16 2.87 4.61 -22.52
CA THR A 16 1.71 4.29 -21.64
C THR A 16 2.02 3.27 -20.55
N ALA A 17 3.07 2.46 -20.70
CA ALA A 17 3.48 1.49 -19.69
C ALA A 17 4.23 2.13 -18.50
N ILE A 18 4.69 3.38 -18.63
CA ILE A 18 5.52 4.06 -17.61
C ILE A 18 4.65 4.59 -16.43
N GLY A 19 3.32 4.48 -16.50
CA GLY A 19 2.42 5.21 -15.61
C GLY A 19 1.64 4.42 -14.56
N LEU A 20 1.69 3.08 -14.54
CA LEU A 20 1.02 2.31 -13.48
C LEU A 20 2.05 1.96 -12.41
N ALA A 21 2.41 2.95 -11.58
CA ALA A 21 3.05 2.66 -10.30
C ALA A 21 2.07 1.82 -9.48
N GLY A 22 2.14 0.50 -9.61
CA GLY A 22 1.33 -0.43 -8.85
C GLY A 22 1.57 -0.16 -7.37
N ALA A 23 0.58 0.40 -6.68
CA ALA A 23 0.63 0.61 -5.24
C ALA A 23 0.50 -0.75 -4.56
N SER A 24 1.62 -1.47 -4.45
CA SER A 24 1.72 -2.74 -3.76
C SER A 24 2.08 -2.49 -2.30
N PHE A 25 1.24 -2.93 -1.36
CA PHE A 25 1.56 -2.86 0.06
C PHE A 25 2.75 -3.77 0.38
N ARG A 26 2.81 -4.95 -0.24
CA ARG A 26 3.89 -5.92 -0.05
C ARG A 26 5.26 -5.33 -0.43
N ASP A 27 5.31 -4.57 -1.52
CA ASP A 27 6.58 -4.03 -2.02
C ASP A 27 6.97 -2.75 -1.29
N ASN A 28 6.00 -1.92 -0.91
CA ASN A 28 6.27 -0.58 -0.37
C ASN A 28 6.21 -0.46 1.16
N CYS A 29 5.64 -1.46 1.85
CA CYS A 29 5.43 -1.43 3.30
C CYS A 29 5.97 -2.70 3.97
N ASP A 30 6.28 -2.56 5.27
CA ASP A 30 6.61 -3.65 6.18
C ASP A 30 5.56 -3.77 7.27
N ILE A 31 5.30 -5.00 7.71
CA ILE A 31 4.59 -5.25 8.95
C ILE A 31 5.60 -5.26 10.10
N LYS A 32 5.56 -4.26 10.97
CA LYS A 32 6.58 -4.05 12.02
C LYS A 32 6.25 -4.71 13.34
N TRP A 33 5.00 -5.08 13.58
CA TRP A 33 4.58 -5.68 14.83
C TRP A 33 3.50 -6.73 14.60
N ASN A 34 3.67 -7.92 15.21
CA ASN A 34 2.81 -9.10 15.12
C ASN A 34 2.41 -9.47 13.67
N PRO A 35 3.36 -9.89 12.82
CA PRO A 35 3.09 -10.23 11.43
C PRO A 35 2.02 -11.33 11.25
N GLU A 36 1.83 -12.20 12.23
CA GLU A 36 0.78 -13.23 12.26
C GLU A 36 -0.67 -12.68 12.31
N ASN A 37 -0.80 -11.37 12.57
CA ASN A 37 -2.06 -10.65 12.58
C ASN A 37 -2.33 -9.87 11.29
N ALA A 38 -1.43 -9.91 10.32
CA ALA A 38 -1.62 -9.26 9.03
C ALA A 38 -1.28 -10.17 7.85
N ALA A 39 -1.99 -9.95 6.74
CA ALA A 39 -1.77 -10.68 5.51
C ALA A 39 -1.97 -9.75 4.31
N PHE A 40 -1.02 -9.81 3.38
CA PHE A 40 -1.20 -9.21 2.06
C PHE A 40 -2.14 -10.09 1.23
N SER A 41 -2.99 -9.49 0.41
CA SER A 41 -3.72 -10.23 -0.63
C SER A 41 -2.75 -10.88 -1.62
N ASP A 42 -3.19 -11.90 -2.36
CA ASP A 42 -2.31 -12.65 -3.27
C ASP A 42 -1.58 -11.73 -4.26
N ASP A 43 -2.28 -10.74 -4.82
CA ASP A 43 -1.73 -9.71 -5.72
C ASP A 43 -0.85 -8.64 -5.05
N GLY A 44 -0.82 -8.59 -3.71
CA GLY A 44 0.00 -7.66 -2.92
C GLY A 44 -0.56 -6.24 -2.81
N HIS A 45 -1.70 -5.94 -3.44
CA HIS A 45 -2.33 -4.62 -3.46
C HIS A 45 -3.29 -4.37 -2.30
N GLY A 46 -3.71 -5.43 -1.60
CA GLY A 46 -4.55 -5.38 -0.41
C GLY A 46 -3.77 -5.79 0.84
N LEU A 47 -4.26 -5.32 1.99
CA LEU A 47 -3.77 -5.69 3.31
C LEU A 47 -4.96 -5.93 4.24
N THR A 48 -4.95 -7.06 4.92
CA THR A 48 -5.86 -7.35 6.03
C THR A 48 -5.07 -7.31 7.33
N MET A 49 -5.61 -6.64 8.35
CA MET A 49 -5.07 -6.58 9.70
C MET A 49 -6.14 -7.04 10.69
N SER A 50 -5.74 -7.77 11.72
CA SER A 50 -6.64 -8.37 12.70
C SER A 50 -6.17 -8.16 14.13
N LEU A 51 -7.11 -8.19 15.07
CA LEU A 51 -6.85 -8.10 16.51
C LEU A 51 -7.25 -9.45 17.14
N LYS A 52 -6.30 -10.38 17.26
CA LYS A 52 -6.61 -11.76 17.71
C LYS A 52 -6.68 -11.93 19.23
N SER A 53 -5.99 -11.10 20.02
CA SER A 53 -5.91 -11.23 21.48
C SER A 53 -5.89 -9.86 22.15
N ASN A 54 -6.29 -9.81 23.43
CA ASN A 54 -6.44 -8.59 24.23
C ASN A 54 -5.15 -7.76 24.40
N SER A 55 -3.99 -8.33 24.04
CA SER A 55 -2.67 -7.68 24.10
C SER A 55 -1.97 -7.61 22.73
N SER A 56 -2.67 -7.92 21.62
CA SER A 56 -2.06 -7.95 20.30
C SER A 56 -2.66 -6.90 19.36
N GLY A 57 -1.80 -6.12 18.71
CA GLY A 57 -2.13 -5.25 17.58
C GLY A 57 -1.44 -5.71 16.30
N CYS A 58 -1.46 -4.85 15.29
CA CYS A 58 -0.58 -4.95 14.12
C CYS A 58 -0.20 -3.53 13.66
N LEU A 59 0.98 -3.38 13.08
CA LEU A 59 1.44 -2.11 12.52
C LEU A 59 1.99 -2.31 11.11
N LEU A 60 1.46 -1.55 10.16
CA LEU A 60 2.04 -1.37 8.83
C LEU A 60 2.85 -0.08 8.79
N GLN A 61 4.04 -0.10 8.20
CA GLN A 61 4.87 1.08 8.00
C GLN A 61 5.46 1.10 6.59
N THR A 62 5.53 2.26 5.95
CA THR A 62 6.23 2.40 4.67
C THR A 62 7.73 2.14 4.85
N LYS A 63 8.34 1.45 3.88
CA LYS A 63 9.80 1.20 3.86
C LYS A 63 10.60 2.49 3.65
N LYS A 64 10.01 3.44 2.91
CA LYS A 64 10.60 4.75 2.61
C LYS A 64 9.97 5.84 3.47
N GLN A 65 10.76 6.87 3.74
CA GLN A 65 10.31 8.12 4.33
C GLN A 65 10.10 9.15 3.22
N PHE A 66 9.15 10.06 3.43
CA PHE A 66 8.79 11.08 2.47
C PHE A 66 8.74 12.44 3.17
N ILE A 67 9.27 13.47 2.51
CA ILE A 67 9.24 14.86 3.03
C ILE A 67 8.00 15.59 2.51
N TYR A 68 7.58 15.29 1.27
CA TYR A 68 6.39 15.84 0.62
C TYR A 68 5.70 14.75 -0.19
N GLY A 69 4.39 14.90 -0.42
CA GLY A 69 3.62 14.01 -1.28
C GLY A 69 2.14 13.97 -0.90
N SER A 70 1.40 13.10 -1.58
CA SER A 70 0.05 12.72 -1.23
C SER A 70 0.04 11.25 -0.83
N VAL A 71 -0.70 10.90 0.21
CA VAL A 71 -0.90 9.51 0.65
C VAL A 71 -2.39 9.26 0.67
N SER A 72 -2.81 8.26 -0.11
CA SER A 72 -4.22 7.90 -0.25
C SER A 72 -4.37 6.38 -0.27
N THR A 73 -5.32 5.87 0.50
CA THR A 73 -5.60 4.45 0.63
C THR A 73 -7.10 4.22 0.79
N LEU A 74 -7.64 3.14 0.21
CA LEU A 74 -8.98 2.66 0.51
C LEU A 74 -8.95 1.84 1.81
N ILE A 75 -9.76 2.24 2.80
CA ILE A 75 -9.80 1.59 4.11
C ILE A 75 -11.20 1.03 4.35
N LYS A 76 -11.28 -0.26 4.67
CA LYS A 76 -12.49 -0.92 5.15
C LYS A 76 -12.34 -1.19 6.65
N LEU A 77 -13.28 -0.67 7.45
CA LEU A 77 -13.28 -0.85 8.90
C LEU A 77 -13.82 -2.23 9.30
N VAL A 78 -13.53 -2.61 10.55
CA VAL A 78 -14.01 -3.85 11.17
C VAL A 78 -15.55 -3.84 11.21
N PRO A 79 -16.23 -4.90 10.75
CA PRO A 79 -17.68 -4.97 10.77
C PRO A 79 -18.23 -5.37 12.16
N GLY A 80 -19.49 -5.02 12.44
CA GLY A 80 -20.19 -5.45 13.65
C GLY A 80 -19.82 -4.66 14.91
N ASN A 81 -19.78 -5.33 16.06
CA ASN A 81 -19.38 -4.69 17.32
C ASN A 81 -17.86 -4.50 17.35
N SER A 82 -17.42 -3.25 17.31
CA SER A 82 -16.01 -2.85 17.38
C SER A 82 -15.75 -1.86 18.53
N ALA A 83 -16.55 -1.92 19.59
CA ALA A 83 -16.35 -1.08 20.77
C ALA A 83 -14.91 -1.22 21.30
N GLY A 84 -14.23 -0.09 21.49
CA GLY A 84 -12.84 -0.05 21.95
C GLY A 84 -11.77 -0.39 20.89
N THR A 85 -12.16 -0.65 19.63
CA THR A 85 -11.20 -0.84 18.53
C THR A 85 -10.86 0.50 17.88
N VAL A 86 -9.58 0.72 17.59
CA VAL A 86 -9.11 1.90 16.86
C VAL A 86 -8.31 1.46 15.63
N THR A 87 -8.73 1.91 14.46
CA THR A 87 -7.94 1.79 13.21
C THR A 87 -7.31 3.15 12.92
N THR A 88 -5.99 3.20 12.79
CA THR A 88 -5.27 4.46 12.55
C THR A 88 -4.59 4.47 11.18
N TYR A 89 -4.62 5.63 10.52
CA TYR A 89 -3.90 5.91 9.30
C TYR A 89 -3.33 7.33 9.44
N TYR A 90 -2.02 7.42 9.61
CA TYR A 90 -1.36 8.69 9.96
C TYR A 90 0.07 8.72 9.44
N VAL A 91 0.61 9.93 9.37
CA VAL A 91 2.03 10.18 9.09
C VAL A 91 2.73 10.50 10.42
N ARG A 92 3.92 9.95 10.60
CA ARG A 92 4.79 10.24 11.75
C ARG A 92 6.12 10.81 11.25
N ILE A 93 6.50 11.95 11.79
CA ILE A 93 7.87 12.45 11.68
C ILE A 93 8.71 11.76 12.77
N LEU A 94 9.83 11.17 12.37
CA LEU A 94 10.84 10.72 13.31
C LEU A 94 11.74 11.92 13.60
N PHE A 95 11.56 12.56 14.77
CA PHE A 95 12.59 13.46 15.28
C PHE A 95 13.73 12.58 15.81
N LEU A 96 14.91 12.72 15.22
CA LEU A 96 16.17 12.25 15.78
C LEU A 96 16.60 13.17 16.92
#